data_AF-A0A1Q6U3C7-F1
#
_entry.id   AF-A0A1Q6U3C7-F1
#
_cell.length_a   1.000
_cell.length_b   1.000
_cell.length_c   1.000
_cell.angle_alpha   90.00
_cell.angle_beta   90.00
_cell.angle_gamma   90.00
#
_symmetry.space_group_name_H-M   'P 1'
#
loop_
_entity.id
_entity.type
_entity.pdbx_description
1 polymer ?
#
loop_
_entity_poly.entity_id
_entity_poly.type
_entity_poly.pdbx_seq_one_letter_code
_entity_poly.pdbx_strand_id
1 'polypeptide(L)'
;MPPPPNYAELPSTKNFLSFTGGYSLDLAKTIERLDILAKKKSNLYPLNIREWAGMTLKEGNKANETLIDIHKNFYSSLKDIFSLEKIKKNFPEFKGVLPSDNVKAAKGSFIDKFQKGELEFFDNDEDLSVQLIKLYWGEGFSLNDLKRYADGQDLYYTMTKLHIPIADRDYGHILKLSDAQYNERLTREMTEKRLAALDRKAQLNDGEPVYIKRGPMSQEHKERISEGLKKYYQENPERLYEMSERQKEFYRENPERAKILSRVANKAWNIFGADRIKTALSKFMKGKGFKDFNPDELENPISLSKQKSITLKQFWGANEWAKKSFSKNMEYAWKKVKEEENTIYNITHVPKSFIQKVINWSEKNLGAELTENDFKAFIHPNNHEKDYFENPQINKFTRMYADSHSGESTIMANSYFLALLNTNRMLSKIDLSKTDKESRILIKTIRDMIKKSLFKNPDLPLEKTDFRNLDTGDIQAIYGILKNMCYDTYNPKYANIMDTQLNKAYDYVSRKWAPGNPIKLTPYGLEL
;
A
#
# COMPACT_ATOMS: atom_id res chain seq x y z
N MET A 1 -22.21 -27.17 19.25
CA MET A 1 -22.11 -25.73 18.91
C MET A 1 -21.31 -25.05 20.00
N PRO A 2 -20.25 -24.28 19.68
CA PRO A 2 -19.58 -23.46 20.69
C PRO A 2 -20.55 -22.35 21.15
N PRO A 3 -20.45 -21.86 22.40
CA PRO A 3 -21.30 -20.77 22.85
C PRO A 3 -20.98 -19.48 22.06
N PRO A 4 -21.99 -18.62 21.79
CA PRO A 4 -21.75 -17.36 21.11
C PRO A 4 -20.84 -16.47 21.98
N PRO A 5 -20.01 -15.60 21.37
CA PRO A 5 -19.14 -14.70 22.13
C PRO A 5 -20.01 -13.79 23.00
N ASN A 6 -19.67 -13.69 24.28
CA ASN A 6 -20.34 -12.83 25.25
C ASN A 6 -19.97 -11.37 24.98
N TYR A 7 -20.58 -10.76 23.96
CA TYR A 7 -20.50 -9.32 23.76
C TYR A 7 -21.38 -8.67 24.83
N ALA A 8 -20.76 -7.94 25.76
CA ALA A 8 -21.48 -7.15 26.75
C ALA A 8 -22.55 -6.29 26.04
N GLU A 9 -23.79 -6.32 26.55
CA GLU A 9 -24.92 -5.58 25.98
C GLU A 9 -24.56 -4.12 25.75
N LEU A 10 -24.94 -3.61 24.57
CA LEU A 10 -24.75 -2.20 24.22
C LEU A 10 -25.52 -1.31 25.23
N PRO A 11 -24.94 -0.19 25.71
CA PRO A 11 -25.59 0.65 26.71
C PRO A 11 -26.90 1.25 26.18
N SER A 12 -27.90 1.37 27.05
CA SER A 12 -29.16 2.06 26.74
C SER A 12 -28.95 3.58 26.59
N THR A 13 -29.88 4.23 25.88
CA THR A 13 -29.93 5.70 25.65
C THR A 13 -29.82 6.52 26.95
N LYS A 14 -30.25 5.95 28.08
CA LYS A 14 -30.19 6.56 29.42
C LYS A 14 -28.75 6.66 29.96
N ASN A 15 -27.89 5.69 29.65
CA ASN A 15 -26.47 5.71 30.01
C ASN A 15 -25.65 6.68 29.13
N PHE A 16 -26.16 7.02 27.95
CA PHE A 16 -25.59 8.04 27.08
C PHE A 16 -25.90 9.47 27.57
N LEU A 17 -27.11 9.72 28.08
CA LEU A 17 -27.50 11.03 28.66
C LEU A 17 -26.65 11.44 29.88
N SER A 18 -26.17 10.48 30.68
CA SER A 18 -25.21 10.78 31.76
C SER A 18 -23.83 11.21 31.26
N PHE A 19 -23.47 10.86 30.02
CA PHE A 19 -22.14 11.09 29.46
C PHE A 19 -22.00 12.46 28.78
N THR A 20 -23.08 13.00 28.19
CA THR A 20 -23.12 14.38 27.64
C THR A 20 -23.27 15.44 28.73
N GLY A 21 -23.07 15.08 30.01
CA GLY A 21 -23.36 15.95 31.15
C GLY A 21 -24.85 16.20 31.36
N GLY A 22 -25.74 15.54 30.61
CA GLY A 22 -27.21 15.68 30.59
C GLY A 22 -27.77 16.77 29.68
N TYR A 23 -26.96 17.27 28.74
CA TYR A 23 -27.46 18.08 27.62
C TYR A 23 -28.04 17.14 26.56
N SER A 24 -29.21 17.47 26.03
CA SER A 24 -30.06 16.61 25.20
C SER A 24 -30.60 17.37 24.00
N LEU A 25 -31.09 16.65 22.99
CA LEU A 25 -31.89 17.23 21.89
C LEU A 25 -33.20 17.88 22.38
N ASP A 26 -33.61 17.59 23.62
CA ASP A 26 -34.75 18.24 24.29
C ASP A 26 -34.41 19.70 24.63
N LEU A 27 -35.10 20.62 23.96
CA LEU A 27 -34.98 22.07 24.13
C LEU A 27 -35.30 22.54 25.55
N ALA A 28 -36.35 21.99 26.17
CA ALA A 28 -36.80 22.44 27.50
C ALA A 28 -35.72 22.18 28.56
N LYS A 29 -35.12 20.98 28.55
CA LYS A 29 -34.01 20.63 29.43
C LYS A 29 -32.77 21.47 29.16
N THR A 30 -32.52 21.80 27.90
CA THR A 30 -31.37 22.61 27.50
C THR A 30 -31.49 24.04 28.01
N ILE A 31 -32.67 24.65 27.88
CA ILE A 31 -32.94 26.01 28.39
C ILE A 31 -32.91 26.06 29.91
N GLU A 32 -33.49 25.08 30.61
CA GLU A 32 -33.43 25.00 32.08
C GLU A 32 -31.97 25.06 32.60
N ARG A 33 -31.07 24.32 31.95
CA ARG A 33 -29.65 24.29 32.31
C ARG A 33 -28.93 25.58 31.98
N LEU A 34 -29.21 26.17 30.82
CA LEU A 34 -28.67 27.48 30.46
C LEU A 34 -29.12 28.56 31.46
N ASP A 35 -30.35 28.50 31.96
CA ASP A 35 -30.85 29.44 32.97
C ASP A 35 -30.19 29.23 34.34
N ILE A 36 -29.92 27.99 34.74
CA ILE A 36 -29.13 27.70 35.96
C ILE A 36 -27.72 28.29 35.85
N LEU A 37 -27.07 28.14 34.69
CA LEU A 37 -25.74 28.69 34.45
C LEU A 37 -25.77 30.23 34.35
N ALA A 38 -26.81 30.80 33.75
CA ALA A 38 -26.98 32.25 33.61
C ALA A 38 -27.12 32.98 34.96
N LYS A 39 -27.63 32.30 36.00
CA LYS A 39 -27.63 32.83 37.38
C LYS A 39 -26.21 33.14 37.90
N LYS A 40 -25.18 32.47 37.37
CA LYS A 40 -23.77 32.68 37.73
C LYS A 40 -23.04 33.61 36.75
N LYS A 41 -23.54 33.77 35.53
CA LYS A 41 -22.94 34.56 34.45
C LYS A 41 -24.02 35.22 33.60
N SER A 42 -24.23 36.52 33.78
CA SER A 42 -25.36 37.27 33.19
C SER A 42 -25.38 37.30 31.65
N ASN A 43 -24.23 37.11 30.99
CA ASN A 43 -24.09 37.16 29.51
C ASN A 43 -23.75 35.79 28.90
N LEU A 44 -24.30 34.71 29.44
CA LEU A 44 -23.95 33.34 29.01
C LEU A 44 -24.38 33.03 27.57
N TYR A 45 -25.56 33.46 27.15
CA TYR A 45 -26.07 33.19 25.80
C TYR A 45 -26.97 34.34 25.30
N PRO A 46 -27.13 34.52 23.98
CA PRO A 46 -27.81 35.69 23.42
C PRO A 46 -29.27 35.79 23.91
N LEU A 47 -29.67 36.98 24.37
CA LEU A 47 -31.01 37.23 24.92
C LEU A 47 -32.12 36.94 23.90
N ASN A 48 -31.93 37.29 22.63
CA ASN A 48 -32.92 37.04 21.59
C ASN A 48 -33.15 35.55 21.35
N ILE A 49 -32.07 34.74 21.40
CA ILE A 49 -32.18 33.27 21.30
C ILE A 49 -32.94 32.70 22.49
N ARG A 50 -32.73 33.25 23.69
CA ARG A 50 -33.46 32.85 24.90
C ARG A 50 -34.95 33.13 24.78
N GLU A 51 -35.30 34.36 24.39
CA GLU A 51 -36.70 34.78 24.25
C GLU A 51 -37.42 33.92 23.23
N TRP A 52 -36.78 33.67 22.10
CA TRP A 52 -37.39 32.88 21.03
C TRP A 52 -37.54 31.42 21.40
N ALA A 53 -36.54 30.81 22.04
CA ALA A 53 -36.69 29.47 22.63
C ALA A 53 -37.84 29.41 23.65
N GLY A 54 -38.01 30.46 24.45
CA GLY A 54 -39.13 30.59 25.37
C GLY A 54 -40.50 30.67 24.68
N MET A 55 -40.59 31.35 23.53
CA MET A 55 -41.81 31.39 22.71
C MET A 55 -42.12 30.01 22.12
N THR A 56 -41.13 29.35 21.50
CA THR A 56 -41.27 28.00 20.95
C THR A 56 -41.75 27.00 22.02
N LEU A 57 -41.22 27.09 23.25
CA LEU A 57 -41.66 26.24 24.36
C LEU A 57 -43.09 26.56 24.83
N LYS A 58 -43.50 27.84 24.86
CA LYS A 58 -44.89 28.23 25.18
C LYS A 58 -45.90 27.73 24.15
N GLU A 59 -45.50 27.65 22.88
CA GLU A 59 -46.31 27.08 21.79
C GLU A 59 -46.33 25.54 21.76
N GLY A 60 -45.58 24.90 22.67
CA GLY A 60 -45.51 23.46 22.86
C GLY A 60 -44.46 22.74 22.02
N ASN A 61 -43.53 23.47 21.37
CA ASN A 61 -42.46 22.94 20.51
C ASN A 61 -42.93 21.83 19.54
N LYS A 62 -43.99 22.11 18.77
CA LYS A 62 -44.64 21.12 17.90
C LYS A 62 -43.71 20.53 16.84
N ALA A 63 -42.67 21.27 16.45
CA ALA A 63 -41.68 20.85 15.46
C ALA A 63 -40.49 20.09 16.07
N ASN A 64 -40.48 19.83 17.39
CA ASN A 64 -39.36 19.22 18.11
C ASN A 64 -38.02 19.94 17.86
N GLU A 65 -38.05 21.27 17.76
CA GLU A 65 -36.87 22.09 17.55
C GLU A 65 -35.89 21.92 18.71
N THR A 66 -34.61 21.85 18.38
CA THR A 66 -33.49 21.85 19.31
C THR A 66 -32.95 23.28 19.49
N LEU A 67 -31.97 23.46 20.39
CA LEU A 67 -31.33 24.77 20.58
C LEU A 67 -30.59 25.25 19.32
N ILE A 68 -29.93 24.35 18.58
CA ILE A 68 -29.23 24.71 17.33
C ILE A 68 -30.23 25.11 16.24
N ASP A 69 -31.42 24.50 16.20
CA ASP A 69 -32.45 24.87 15.22
C ASP A 69 -32.93 26.31 15.45
N ILE A 70 -33.21 26.66 16.70
CA ILE A 70 -33.60 28.03 17.08
C ILE A 70 -32.47 29.03 16.76
N HIS A 71 -31.22 28.66 17.04
CA HIS A 71 -30.07 29.49 16.73
C HIS A 71 -29.95 29.76 15.22
N LYS A 72 -30.01 28.71 14.41
CA LYS A 72 -29.93 28.80 12.94
C LYS A 72 -31.12 29.56 12.36
N ASN A 73 -32.32 29.34 12.88
CA ASN A 73 -33.51 30.03 12.43
C ASN A 73 -33.39 31.55 12.68
N PHE A 74 -32.69 31.96 13.74
CA PHE A 74 -32.64 33.37 14.15
C PHE A 74 -31.71 34.13 13.23
N TYR A 75 -30.58 33.50 12.94
CA TYR A 75 -29.57 34.00 12.02
C TYR A 75 -29.81 33.59 10.57
N SER A 76 -30.95 32.97 10.24
CA SER A 76 -31.27 32.47 8.90
C SER A 76 -31.14 33.54 7.81
N SER A 77 -31.57 34.76 8.12
CA SER A 77 -31.49 35.91 7.21
C SER A 77 -30.06 36.33 6.85
N LEU A 78 -29.03 35.89 7.59
CA LEU A 78 -27.63 36.12 7.20
C LEU A 78 -27.27 35.47 5.87
N LYS A 79 -27.94 34.38 5.48
CA LYS A 79 -27.65 33.67 4.22
C LYS A 79 -27.81 34.56 2.99
N ASP A 80 -28.78 35.48 3.04
CA ASP A 80 -29.15 36.35 1.93
C ASP A 80 -28.49 37.74 2.01
N ILE A 81 -27.60 37.96 2.99
CA ILE A 81 -26.92 39.25 3.20
C ILE A 81 -25.45 39.14 2.79
N PHE A 82 -25.06 39.90 1.77
CA PHE A 82 -23.69 39.94 1.23
C PHE A 82 -22.89 41.19 1.62
N SER A 83 -23.49 42.09 2.41
CA SER A 83 -22.87 43.35 2.82
C SER A 83 -22.74 43.41 4.33
N LEU A 84 -21.52 43.66 4.81
CA LEU A 84 -21.24 43.85 6.23
C LEU A 84 -22.05 45.01 6.85
N GLU A 85 -22.35 46.06 6.09
CA GLU A 85 -23.19 47.18 6.54
C GLU A 85 -24.62 46.75 6.82
N LYS A 86 -25.19 45.90 5.95
CA LYS A 86 -26.53 45.33 6.15
C LYS A 86 -26.55 44.39 7.36
N ILE A 87 -25.51 43.58 7.56
CA ILE A 87 -25.38 42.72 8.75
C ILE A 87 -25.38 43.58 10.02
N LYS A 88 -24.54 44.63 10.08
CA LYS A 88 -24.46 45.54 11.23
C LYS A 88 -25.77 46.26 11.55
N LYS A 89 -26.58 46.55 10.52
CA LYS A 89 -27.89 47.17 10.68
C LYS A 89 -28.92 46.21 11.28
N ASN A 90 -28.91 44.95 10.84
CA ASN A 90 -29.88 43.93 11.24
C ASN A 90 -29.52 43.27 12.58
N PHE A 91 -28.22 43.20 12.90
CA PHE A 91 -27.67 42.48 14.05
C PHE A 91 -26.71 43.40 14.83
N PRO A 92 -27.20 44.09 15.87
CA PRO A 92 -26.42 45.04 16.66
C PRO A 92 -25.14 44.47 17.27
N GLU A 93 -25.10 43.16 17.55
CA GLU A 93 -23.93 42.46 18.08
C GLU A 93 -22.72 42.52 17.12
N PHE A 94 -22.94 42.69 15.81
CA PHE A 94 -21.86 42.77 14.81
C PHE A 94 -21.41 44.20 14.49
N LYS A 95 -21.95 45.21 15.19
CA LYS A 95 -21.63 46.64 14.92
C LYS A 95 -20.12 46.94 14.92
N GLY A 96 -19.36 46.25 15.78
CA GLY A 96 -17.90 46.42 15.92
C GLY A 96 -17.03 45.68 14.92
N VAL A 97 -17.61 44.83 14.05
CA VAL A 97 -16.86 43.97 13.11
C VAL A 97 -16.15 44.81 12.05
N LEU A 98 -14.90 44.47 11.74
CA LEU A 98 -14.12 45.13 10.70
C LEU A 98 -14.18 44.32 9.39
N PRO A 99 -14.22 44.96 8.21
CA PRO A 99 -14.00 44.26 6.94
C PRO A 99 -12.55 43.77 6.86
N SER A 100 -12.31 42.68 6.14
CA SER A 100 -10.97 42.07 6.06
C SER A 100 -9.92 43.00 5.47
N ASP A 101 -10.31 43.87 4.55
CA ASP A 101 -9.40 44.82 3.89
C ASP A 101 -8.86 45.90 4.83
N ASN A 102 -9.57 46.17 5.93
CA ASN A 102 -9.16 47.17 6.92
C ASN A 102 -8.21 46.60 7.99
N VAL A 103 -7.80 45.34 7.88
CA VAL A 103 -6.95 44.65 8.86
C VAL A 103 -5.61 44.27 8.24
N LYS A 104 -4.50 44.61 8.93
CA LYS A 104 -3.16 44.23 8.49
C LYS A 104 -2.96 42.70 8.56
N ALA A 105 -2.80 42.08 7.39
CA ALA A 105 -2.50 40.67 7.26
C ALA A 105 -1.00 40.40 7.49
N ALA A 106 -0.68 39.39 8.29
CA ALA A 106 0.70 38.90 8.42
C ALA A 106 0.97 37.88 7.30
N LYS A 107 2.17 37.88 6.72
CA LYS A 107 2.53 36.93 5.66
C LYS A 107 2.29 35.48 6.10
N GLY A 108 1.51 34.72 5.33
CA GLY A 108 1.12 33.34 5.62
C GLY A 108 -0.07 33.18 6.58
N SER A 109 -0.63 34.28 7.10
CA SER A 109 -1.84 34.24 7.93
C SER A 109 -3.09 33.93 7.10
N PHE A 110 -4.16 33.52 7.77
CA PHE A 110 -5.42 33.19 7.10
C PHE A 110 -5.98 34.35 6.25
N ILE A 111 -5.89 35.59 6.76
CA ILE A 111 -6.30 36.80 6.02
C ILE A 111 -5.39 37.03 4.80
N ASP A 112 -4.08 36.79 4.91
CA ASP A 112 -3.13 36.93 3.79
C ASP A 112 -3.40 35.89 2.69
N LYS A 113 -3.74 34.66 3.08
CA LYS A 113 -4.14 33.60 2.14
C LYS A 113 -5.46 33.90 1.44
N PHE A 114 -6.45 34.39 2.20
CA PHE A 114 -7.72 34.84 1.65
C PHE A 114 -7.51 35.94 0.60
N GLN A 115 -6.76 36.99 0.95
CA GLN A 115 -6.47 38.11 0.04
C GLN A 115 -5.74 37.69 -1.25
N LYS A 116 -5.04 36.55 -1.24
CA LYS A 116 -4.35 35.98 -2.41
C LYS A 116 -5.20 34.99 -3.21
N GLY A 117 -6.40 34.64 -2.74
CA GLY A 117 -7.27 33.64 -3.38
C GLY A 117 -6.76 32.21 -3.20
N GLU A 118 -5.99 31.95 -2.15
CA GLU A 118 -5.40 30.63 -1.87
C GLU A 118 -6.34 29.71 -1.07
N LEU A 119 -7.52 30.19 -0.65
CA LEU A 119 -8.47 29.44 0.16
C LEU A 119 -9.61 28.87 -0.70
N GLU A 120 -9.60 27.56 -0.90
CA GLU A 120 -10.56 26.87 -1.78
C GLU A 120 -12.03 27.03 -1.35
N PHE A 121 -12.30 27.11 -0.04
CA PHE A 121 -13.65 27.15 0.52
C PHE A 121 -14.20 28.56 0.81
N PHE A 122 -13.44 29.61 0.46
CA PHE A 122 -13.83 31.00 0.72
C PHE A 122 -13.87 31.77 -0.59
N ASP A 123 -14.93 32.55 -0.79
CA ASP A 123 -15.14 33.34 -1.99
C ASP A 123 -14.44 34.70 -1.86
N ASN A 124 -13.54 35.04 -2.78
CA ASN A 124 -12.85 36.33 -2.75
C ASN A 124 -13.73 37.51 -3.16
N ASP A 125 -14.91 37.26 -3.77
CA ASP A 125 -15.87 38.29 -4.16
C ASP A 125 -16.76 38.75 -2.97
N GLU A 126 -16.73 38.04 -1.84
CA GLU A 126 -17.43 38.38 -0.60
C GLU A 126 -16.44 38.63 0.55
N ASP A 127 -16.64 39.70 1.33
CA ASP A 127 -15.76 40.03 2.46
C ASP A 127 -15.65 38.86 3.47
N LEU A 128 -14.42 38.56 3.89
CA LEU A 128 -14.15 37.41 4.76
C LEU A 128 -14.91 37.48 6.08
N SER A 129 -15.12 38.67 6.63
CA SER A 129 -15.86 38.82 7.88
C SER A 129 -17.32 38.43 7.70
N VAL A 130 -17.91 38.69 6.53
CA VAL A 130 -19.28 38.27 6.20
C VAL A 130 -19.39 36.75 6.14
N GLN A 131 -18.47 36.09 5.42
CA GLN A 131 -18.44 34.63 5.31
C GLN A 131 -18.24 33.95 6.67
N LEU A 132 -17.33 34.47 7.50
CA LEU A 132 -17.08 33.93 8.83
C LEU A 132 -18.29 34.11 9.78
N ILE A 133 -19.02 35.23 9.68
CA ILE A 133 -20.27 35.44 10.44
C ILE A 133 -21.33 34.42 10.01
N LYS A 134 -21.51 34.20 8.70
CA LYS A 134 -22.48 33.22 8.17
C LYS A 134 -22.18 31.80 8.67
N LEU A 135 -20.92 31.38 8.65
CA LEU A 135 -20.55 30.04 9.09
C LEU A 135 -20.61 29.88 10.62
N TYR A 136 -20.08 30.85 11.37
CA TYR A 136 -19.96 30.76 12.83
C TYR A 136 -21.30 31.01 13.55
N TRP A 137 -22.02 32.07 13.19
CA TRP A 137 -23.30 32.45 13.82
C TRP A 137 -24.52 32.01 13.01
N GLY A 138 -24.46 32.01 11.67
CA GLY A 138 -25.58 31.55 10.84
C GLY A 138 -25.77 30.03 10.90
N GLU A 139 -24.68 29.27 10.71
CA GLU A 139 -24.70 27.81 10.74
C GLU A 139 -24.31 27.20 12.10
N GLY A 140 -23.94 28.04 13.07
CA GLY A 140 -23.58 27.59 14.43
C GLY A 140 -22.31 26.74 14.48
N PHE A 141 -21.38 26.89 13.53
CA PHE A 141 -20.13 26.12 13.53
C PHE A 141 -19.24 26.51 14.72
N SER A 142 -18.60 25.53 15.36
CA SER A 142 -17.55 25.84 16.34
C SER A 142 -16.25 26.23 15.63
N LEU A 143 -15.32 26.91 16.33
CA LEU A 143 -13.99 27.21 15.80
C LEU A 143 -13.24 25.95 15.31
N ASN A 144 -13.48 24.81 15.97
CA ASN A 144 -12.94 23.52 15.57
C ASN A 144 -13.56 22.98 14.27
N ASP A 145 -14.83 23.31 14.00
CA ASP A 145 -15.48 22.91 12.75
C ASP A 145 -14.97 23.78 11.60
N LEU A 146 -14.81 25.09 11.84
CA LEU A 146 -14.22 26.04 10.88
C LEU A 146 -12.78 25.70 10.49
N LYS A 147 -12.00 25.11 11.42
CA LYS A 147 -10.64 24.63 11.15
C LYS A 147 -10.56 23.66 9.96
N ARG A 148 -11.63 22.90 9.68
CA ARG A 148 -11.70 21.98 8.54
C ARG A 148 -11.78 22.71 7.20
N TYR A 149 -12.38 23.90 7.18
CA TYR A 149 -12.52 24.75 5.99
C TYR A 149 -11.34 25.70 5.83
N ALA A 150 -10.49 25.82 6.86
CA ALA A 150 -9.35 26.72 6.91
C ALA A 150 -7.99 26.00 6.81
N ASP A 151 -7.92 24.88 6.07
CA ASP A 151 -6.70 24.06 5.92
C ASP A 151 -6.01 23.69 7.25
N GLY A 152 -6.81 23.44 8.28
CA GLY A 152 -6.27 23.10 9.60
C GLY A 152 -5.75 24.31 10.39
N GLN A 153 -5.95 25.55 9.94
CA GLN A 153 -5.59 26.76 10.70
C GLN A 153 -6.64 27.09 11.78
N ASP A 154 -6.16 27.53 12.95
CA ASP A 154 -7.02 28.02 14.03
C ASP A 154 -7.48 29.45 13.74
N LEU A 155 -8.80 29.66 13.70
CA LEU A 155 -9.40 30.95 13.35
C LEU A 155 -9.64 31.86 14.56
N TYR A 156 -9.32 31.46 15.79
CA TYR A 156 -9.53 32.29 16.98
C TYR A 156 -8.90 33.69 16.85
N TYR A 157 -7.65 33.75 16.41
CA TYR A 157 -6.94 35.02 16.20
C TYR A 157 -7.50 35.83 15.03
N THR A 158 -7.95 35.15 13.96
CA THR A 158 -8.62 35.80 12.82
C THR A 158 -9.91 36.48 13.25
N MET A 159 -10.77 35.76 13.98
CA MET A 159 -12.03 36.28 14.53
C MET A 159 -11.79 37.48 15.43
N THR A 160 -10.77 37.39 16.29
CA THR A 160 -10.36 38.48 17.19
C THR A 160 -9.90 39.72 16.42
N LYS A 161 -9.07 39.55 15.38
CA LYS A 161 -8.58 40.67 14.55
C LYS A 161 -9.68 41.37 13.75
N LEU A 162 -10.68 40.62 13.31
CA LEU A 162 -11.85 41.15 12.60
C LEU A 162 -12.93 41.68 13.56
N HIS A 163 -12.71 41.61 14.87
CA HIS A 163 -13.68 41.93 15.92
C HIS A 163 -15.01 41.17 15.79
N ILE A 164 -14.97 39.94 15.30
CA ILE A 164 -16.16 39.08 15.25
C ILE A 164 -16.41 38.54 16.67
N PRO A 165 -17.60 38.79 17.26
CA PRO A 165 -17.95 38.28 18.58
C PRO A 165 -17.86 36.76 18.62
N ILE A 166 -17.20 36.24 19.66
CA ILE A 166 -17.10 34.80 19.91
C ILE A 166 -18.15 34.45 20.97
N ALA A 167 -18.92 33.40 20.71
CA ALA A 167 -19.93 32.93 21.63
C ALA A 167 -19.28 32.41 22.93
N ASP A 168 -20.00 32.49 24.05
CA ASP A 168 -19.49 31.96 25.30
C ASP A 168 -19.13 30.47 25.18
N ARG A 169 -18.04 30.06 25.84
CA ARG A 169 -17.54 28.68 25.76
C ARG A 169 -18.60 27.65 26.15
N ASP A 170 -19.35 27.93 27.22
CA ASP A 170 -20.32 26.98 27.74
C ASP A 170 -21.57 26.96 26.84
N TYR A 171 -22.01 28.12 26.33
CA TYR A 171 -23.08 28.18 25.33
C TYR A 171 -22.71 27.48 24.03
N GLY A 172 -21.53 27.73 23.47
CA GLY A 172 -21.06 27.08 22.24
C GLY A 172 -20.95 25.56 22.38
N HIS A 173 -20.54 25.07 23.56
CA HIS A 173 -20.50 23.63 23.84
C HIS A 173 -21.92 23.02 23.90
N ILE A 174 -22.86 23.70 24.55
CA ILE A 174 -24.26 23.25 24.65
C ILE A 174 -24.93 23.30 23.28
N LEU A 175 -24.70 24.35 22.51
CA LEU A 175 -25.19 24.52 21.15
C LEU A 175 -24.72 23.36 20.26
N LYS A 176 -23.44 22.99 20.34
CA LYS A 176 -22.88 21.86 19.61
C LYS A 176 -23.52 20.52 19.99
N LEU A 177 -23.80 20.30 21.27
CA LEU A 177 -24.47 19.09 21.76
C LEU A 177 -25.96 19.04 21.43
N SER A 178 -26.56 20.15 21.01
CA SER A 178 -27.94 20.16 20.52
C SER A 178 -28.08 19.75 19.04
N ASP A 179 -26.96 19.55 18.31
CA ASP A 179 -26.95 19.02 16.95
C ASP A 179 -26.99 17.48 16.94
N ALA A 180 -28.06 16.91 16.40
CA ALA A 180 -28.25 15.47 16.27
C ALA A 180 -27.16 14.78 15.43
N GLN A 181 -26.74 15.40 14.32
CA GLN A 181 -25.70 14.84 13.43
C GLN A 181 -24.32 14.88 14.09
N TYR A 182 -24.05 15.87 14.94
CA TYR A 182 -22.84 15.90 15.74
C TYR A 182 -22.84 14.81 16.81
N ASN A 183 -23.95 14.61 17.51
CA ASN A 183 -24.08 13.58 18.53
C ASN A 183 -23.89 12.16 17.96
N GLU A 184 -24.45 11.87 16.78
CA GLU A 184 -24.25 10.58 16.11
C GLU A 184 -22.79 10.35 15.73
N ARG A 185 -22.11 11.34 15.15
CA ARG A 185 -20.69 11.26 14.79
C ARG A 185 -19.80 11.05 16.02
N LEU A 186 -20.04 11.82 17.09
CA LEU A 186 -19.30 11.70 18.35
C LEU A 186 -19.52 10.31 18.98
N THR A 187 -20.75 9.81 18.94
CA THR A 187 -21.12 8.47 19.43
C THR A 187 -20.41 7.38 18.64
N ARG A 188 -20.34 7.50 17.30
CA ARG A 188 -19.61 6.55 16.45
C ARG A 188 -18.13 6.55 16.78
N GLU A 189 -17.50 7.72 16.84
CA GLU A 189 -16.07 7.87 17.11
C GLU A 189 -15.68 7.35 18.51
N MET A 190 -16.52 7.59 19.52
CA MET A 190 -16.29 7.10 20.88
C MET A 190 -16.48 5.58 20.99
N THR A 191 -17.48 5.03 20.30
CA THR A 191 -17.69 3.58 20.21
C THR A 191 -16.50 2.90 19.53
N GLU A 192 -16.01 3.45 18.42
CA GLU A 192 -14.80 2.99 17.73
C GLU A 192 -13.56 3.06 18.62
N LYS A 193 -13.33 4.18 19.32
CA LYS A 193 -12.21 4.33 20.27
C LYS A 193 -12.28 3.33 21.42
N ARG A 194 -13.48 3.04 21.92
CA ARG A 194 -13.71 2.08 23.02
C ARG A 194 -13.49 0.64 22.55
N LEU A 195 -13.98 0.27 21.37
CA LEU A 195 -13.69 -1.02 20.73
C LEU A 195 -12.19 -1.19 20.48
N ALA A 196 -11.50 -0.17 19.98
CA ALA A 196 -10.05 -0.19 19.80
C ALA A 196 -9.25 -0.24 21.13
N ALA A 197 -9.80 0.28 22.23
CA ALA A 197 -9.20 0.15 23.56
C ALA A 197 -9.39 -1.25 24.15
N LEU A 198 -10.57 -1.86 23.95
CA LEU A 198 -10.84 -3.26 24.32
C LEU A 198 -9.98 -4.23 23.50
N ASP A 199 -9.83 -3.98 22.20
CA ASP A 199 -8.95 -4.74 21.31
C ASP A 199 -7.47 -4.65 21.76
N ARG A 200 -6.99 -3.45 22.13
CA ARG A 200 -5.66 -3.27 22.71
C ARG A 200 -5.46 -4.02 24.03
N LYS A 201 -6.47 -4.05 24.90
CA LYS A 201 -6.41 -4.80 26.17
C LYS A 201 -6.39 -6.32 25.93
N ALA A 202 -7.15 -6.82 24.96
CA ALA A 202 -7.12 -8.22 24.57
C ALA A 202 -5.74 -8.63 24.00
N GLN A 203 -5.16 -7.80 23.13
CA GLN A 203 -3.83 -8.04 22.55
C GLN A 203 -2.70 -8.09 23.59
N LEU A 204 -2.76 -7.22 24.62
CA LEU A 204 -1.80 -7.21 25.73
C LEU A 204 -1.89 -8.46 26.62
N ASN A 205 -3.11 -8.98 26.84
CA ASN A 205 -3.32 -10.17 27.65
C ASN A 205 -2.85 -11.47 26.96
N ASP A 206 -2.91 -11.54 25.63
CA ASP A 206 -2.48 -12.70 24.85
C ASP A 206 -0.98 -12.67 24.46
N GLY A 207 -0.25 -11.63 24.87
CA GLY A 207 1.19 -11.50 24.60
C GLY A 207 1.52 -11.41 23.11
N GLU A 208 0.61 -10.87 22.30
CA GLU A 208 0.82 -10.56 20.88
C GLU A 208 1.42 -9.14 20.71
N PRO A 209 2.29 -8.89 19.72
CA PRO A 209 2.66 -7.53 19.35
C PRO A 209 1.42 -6.76 18.90
N VAL A 210 1.18 -5.59 19.51
CA VAL A 210 0.01 -4.73 19.26
C VAL A 210 -0.02 -4.28 17.80
N TYR A 211 -0.90 -4.86 16.98
CA TYR A 211 -1.18 -4.37 15.63
C TYR A 211 -2.19 -3.22 15.69
N ILE A 212 -1.70 -2.01 15.45
CA ILE A 212 -2.52 -0.81 15.38
C ILE A 212 -2.85 -0.53 13.90
N LYS A 213 -4.10 -0.77 13.47
CA LYS A 213 -4.64 -0.14 12.24
C LYS A 213 -4.76 1.37 12.53
N ARG A 214 -3.71 2.12 12.20
CA ARG A 214 -3.73 3.59 12.13
C ARG A 214 -3.80 4.01 10.67
N GLY A 215 -4.36 5.19 10.42
CA GLY A 215 -4.49 5.82 9.10
C GLY A 215 -3.14 5.94 8.35
N PRO A 216 -3.09 6.58 7.17
CA PRO A 216 -1.94 6.51 6.26
C PRO A 216 -0.62 6.82 6.98
N MET A 217 0.19 5.78 7.16
CA MET A 217 1.48 5.84 7.88
C MET A 217 2.57 6.33 6.92
N SER A 218 3.48 7.17 7.43
CA SER A 218 4.72 7.51 6.73
C SER A 218 5.57 6.25 6.47
N GLN A 219 6.43 6.31 5.45
CA GLN A 219 7.24 5.17 5.01
C GLN A 219 8.23 4.70 6.09
N GLU A 220 8.91 5.64 6.76
CA GLU A 220 9.81 5.35 7.88
C GLU A 220 9.11 4.62 9.05
N HIS A 221 7.85 4.97 9.31
CA HIS A 221 7.11 4.35 10.41
C HIS A 221 6.65 2.93 10.07
N LYS A 222 6.31 2.67 8.79
CA LYS A 222 6.06 1.31 8.28
C LYS A 222 7.32 0.44 8.37
N GLU A 223 8.49 1.01 8.07
CA GLU A 223 9.78 0.32 8.14
C GLU A 223 10.14 -0.05 9.57
N ARG A 224 10.01 0.87 10.53
CA ARG A 224 10.31 0.61 11.95
C ARG A 224 9.42 -0.49 12.56
N ILE A 225 8.14 -0.55 12.17
CA ILE A 225 7.21 -1.62 12.59
C ILE A 225 7.60 -2.95 11.95
N SER A 226 7.96 -2.93 10.66
CA SER A 226 8.45 -4.11 9.95
C SER A 226 9.72 -4.68 10.61
N GLU A 227 10.64 -3.81 11.04
CA GLU A 227 11.85 -4.22 11.77
C GLU A 227 11.56 -4.78 13.16
N GLY A 228 10.61 -4.21 13.89
CA GLY A 228 10.15 -4.77 15.17
C GLY A 228 9.54 -6.16 15.03
N LEU A 229 8.70 -6.38 14.00
CA LEU A 229 8.13 -7.70 13.67
C LEU A 229 9.21 -8.71 13.28
N LYS A 230 10.18 -8.30 12.46
CA LYS A 230 11.32 -9.15 12.08
C LYS A 230 12.09 -9.62 13.32
N LYS A 231 12.47 -8.68 14.19
CA LYS A 231 13.20 -8.99 15.42
C LYS A 231 12.41 -9.93 16.34
N TYR A 232 11.10 -9.72 16.45
CA TYR A 232 10.22 -10.58 17.23
C TYR A 232 10.22 -12.04 16.74
N TYR A 233 10.09 -12.27 15.42
CA TYR A 233 10.13 -13.62 14.84
C TYR A 233 11.52 -14.26 14.83
N GLN A 234 12.60 -13.45 14.79
CA GLN A 234 13.97 -13.94 14.94
C GLN A 234 14.20 -14.52 16.34
N GLU A 235 13.75 -13.80 17.38
CA GLU A 235 13.91 -14.20 18.77
C GLU A 235 12.93 -15.31 19.18
N ASN A 236 11.79 -15.42 18.50
CA ASN A 236 10.72 -16.37 18.82
C ASN A 236 10.23 -17.11 17.55
N PRO A 237 11.03 -18.05 17.01
CA PRO A 237 10.69 -18.76 15.77
C PRO A 237 9.38 -19.56 15.85
N GLU A 238 9.01 -20.03 17.04
CA GLU A 238 7.73 -20.72 17.27
C GLU A 238 6.52 -19.84 16.96
N ARG A 239 6.65 -18.51 17.15
CA ARG A 239 5.57 -17.55 16.89
C ARG A 239 5.23 -17.42 15.40
N LEU A 240 6.14 -17.84 14.51
CA LEU A 240 5.87 -17.94 13.08
C LEU A 240 4.70 -18.89 12.78
N TYR A 241 4.53 -19.91 13.61
CA TYR A 241 3.53 -20.97 13.44
C TYR A 241 2.33 -20.85 14.39
N GLU A 242 2.44 -20.00 15.40
CA GLU A 242 1.37 -19.65 16.35
C GLU A 242 0.58 -18.41 15.90
N MET A 243 0.28 -18.30 14.60
CA MET A 243 -0.50 -17.18 14.09
C MET A 243 -1.98 -17.32 14.50
N SER A 244 -2.54 -16.26 15.10
CA SER A 244 -3.97 -16.18 15.35
C SER A 244 -4.75 -16.13 14.03
N GLU A 245 -6.03 -16.52 14.03
CA GLU A 245 -6.85 -16.50 12.81
C GLU A 245 -6.95 -15.09 12.20
N ARG A 246 -6.86 -14.05 13.04
CA ARG A 246 -6.80 -12.66 12.59
C ARG A 246 -5.50 -12.31 11.88
N GLN A 247 -4.36 -12.83 12.34
CA GLN A 247 -3.08 -12.67 11.64
C GLN A 247 -3.08 -13.44 10.31
N LYS A 248 -3.67 -14.64 10.29
CA LYS A 248 -3.86 -15.38 9.04
C LYS A 248 -4.74 -14.60 8.05
N GLU A 249 -5.83 -14.01 8.52
CA GLU A 249 -6.70 -13.17 7.69
C GLU A 249 -5.95 -11.95 7.14
N PHE A 250 -5.12 -11.29 7.95
CA PHE A 250 -4.26 -10.21 7.47
C PHE A 250 -3.36 -10.65 6.31
N TYR A 251 -2.72 -11.82 6.40
CA TYR A 251 -1.89 -12.34 5.31
C TYR A 251 -2.71 -12.81 4.10
N ARG A 252 -3.95 -13.30 4.29
CA ARG A 252 -4.91 -13.58 3.19
C ARG A 252 -5.28 -12.30 2.45
N GLU A 253 -5.54 -11.21 3.17
CA GLU A 253 -5.81 -9.88 2.61
C GLU A 253 -4.56 -9.20 2.02
N ASN A 254 -3.34 -9.65 2.38
CA ASN A 254 -2.07 -9.06 1.97
C ASN A 254 -1.12 -10.11 1.37
N PRO A 255 -1.39 -10.62 0.15
CA PRO A 255 -0.66 -11.74 -0.45
C PRO A 255 0.85 -11.48 -0.60
N GLU A 256 1.26 -10.24 -0.88
CA GLU A 256 2.67 -9.86 -0.98
C GLU A 256 3.43 -10.08 0.33
N ARG A 257 2.81 -9.76 1.47
CA ARG A 257 3.41 -10.01 2.79
C ARG A 257 3.43 -11.50 3.14
N ALA A 258 2.43 -12.25 2.69
CA ALA A 258 2.38 -13.70 2.85
C ALA A 258 3.51 -14.40 2.07
N LYS A 259 3.79 -13.94 0.84
CA LYS A 259 4.91 -14.43 0.02
C LYS A 259 6.25 -14.19 0.71
N ILE A 260 6.50 -12.99 1.24
CA ILE A 260 7.73 -12.68 1.98
C ILE A 260 7.90 -13.61 3.18
N LEU A 261 6.85 -13.79 3.98
CA LEU A 261 6.90 -14.67 5.15
C LEU A 261 7.22 -16.12 4.78
N SER A 262 6.57 -16.63 3.73
CA SER A 262 6.80 -18.00 3.23
C SER A 262 8.22 -18.19 2.69
N ARG A 263 8.76 -17.19 1.98
CA ARG A 263 10.15 -17.21 1.51
C ARG A 263 11.16 -17.24 2.65
N VAL A 264 10.92 -16.44 3.71
CA VAL A 264 11.75 -16.48 4.91
C VAL A 264 11.70 -17.85 5.56
N ALA A 265 10.49 -18.42 5.72
CA ALA A 265 10.31 -19.75 6.30
C ALA A 265 11.04 -20.83 5.49
N ASN A 266 10.81 -20.86 4.17
CA ASN A 266 11.48 -21.79 3.25
C ASN A 266 13.00 -21.69 3.37
N LYS A 267 13.58 -20.47 3.31
CA LYS A 267 15.03 -20.30 3.47
C LYS A 267 15.51 -20.77 4.83
N ALA A 268 14.83 -20.41 5.92
CA ALA A 268 15.23 -20.83 7.26
C ALA A 268 15.29 -22.36 7.40
N TRP A 269 14.36 -23.07 6.76
CA TRP A 269 14.30 -24.53 6.74
C TRP A 269 15.31 -25.20 5.80
N ASN A 270 15.91 -24.46 4.87
CA ASN A 270 16.85 -24.99 3.89
C ASN A 270 18.31 -24.56 4.16
N ILE A 271 18.58 -23.93 5.32
CA ILE A 271 19.94 -23.64 5.81
C ILE A 271 20.57 -24.90 6.45
N PHE A 272 21.90 -25.01 6.34
CA PHE A 272 22.69 -26.09 6.92
C PHE A 272 22.38 -26.30 8.42
N GLY A 273 22.06 -27.55 8.80
CA GLY A 273 21.66 -27.92 10.16
C GLY A 273 20.15 -27.95 10.41
N ALA A 274 19.33 -27.36 9.53
CA ALA A 274 17.87 -27.47 9.61
C ALA A 274 17.37 -28.92 9.44
N ASP A 275 18.08 -29.77 8.70
CA ASP A 275 17.70 -31.18 8.50
C ASP A 275 17.62 -31.98 9.80
N ARG A 276 18.52 -31.70 10.75
CA ARG A 276 18.49 -32.31 12.08
C ARG A 276 17.23 -31.89 12.84
N ILE A 277 16.81 -30.64 12.69
CA ILE A 277 15.59 -30.10 13.28
C ILE A 277 14.36 -30.71 12.60
N LYS A 278 14.31 -30.74 11.26
CA LYS A 278 13.24 -31.38 10.48
C LYS A 278 13.05 -32.85 10.88
N THR A 279 14.14 -33.58 11.08
CA THR A 279 14.12 -34.99 11.51
C THR A 279 13.57 -35.14 12.92
N ALA A 280 14.06 -34.35 13.88
CA ALA A 280 13.60 -34.38 15.27
C ALA A 280 12.11 -33.99 15.37
N LEU A 281 11.71 -32.94 14.66
CA LEU A 281 10.34 -32.47 14.57
C LEU A 281 9.43 -33.51 13.95
N SER A 282 9.83 -34.15 12.84
CA SER A 282 9.04 -35.21 12.21
C SER A 282 8.78 -36.37 13.16
N LYS A 283 9.81 -36.81 13.90
CA LYS A 283 9.66 -37.87 14.92
C LYS A 283 8.71 -37.44 16.03
N PHE A 284 8.81 -36.20 16.50
CA PHE A 284 7.94 -35.64 17.53
C PHE A 284 6.47 -35.57 17.07
N MET A 285 6.23 -35.03 15.87
CA MET A 285 4.89 -34.89 15.29
C MET A 285 4.23 -36.26 15.07
N LYS A 286 4.98 -37.24 14.55
CA LYS A 286 4.51 -38.62 14.38
C LYS A 286 4.19 -39.28 15.73
N GLY A 287 5.03 -39.06 16.74
CA GLY A 287 4.80 -39.52 18.12
C GLY A 287 3.57 -38.90 18.79
N LYS A 288 3.09 -37.74 18.30
CA LYS A 288 1.88 -37.07 18.76
C LYS A 288 0.64 -37.37 17.92
N GLY A 289 0.72 -38.30 16.97
CA GLY A 289 -0.41 -38.79 16.18
C GLY A 289 -0.50 -38.27 14.74
N PHE A 290 0.39 -37.36 14.31
CA PHE A 290 0.43 -36.85 12.93
C PHE A 290 1.31 -37.75 12.05
N LYS A 291 0.81 -38.94 11.69
CA LYS A 291 1.59 -39.96 10.94
C LYS A 291 2.04 -39.48 9.55
N ASP A 292 1.22 -38.65 8.89
CA ASP A 292 1.47 -38.13 7.53
C ASP A 292 2.14 -36.74 7.51
N PHE A 293 2.71 -36.30 8.64
CA PHE A 293 3.36 -34.99 8.70
C PHE A 293 4.56 -34.91 7.74
N ASN A 294 4.52 -33.95 6.81
CA ASN A 294 5.65 -33.60 5.95
C ASN A 294 6.28 -32.26 6.42
N PRO A 295 7.59 -32.22 6.72
CA PRO A 295 8.31 -30.97 7.00
C PRO A 295 8.17 -29.88 5.93
N ASP A 296 7.91 -30.23 4.67
CA ASP A 296 7.71 -29.24 3.61
C ASP A 296 6.48 -28.35 3.85
N GLU A 297 5.49 -28.82 4.64
CA GLU A 297 4.35 -28.01 5.06
C GLU A 297 4.77 -26.78 5.90
N LEU A 298 5.96 -26.79 6.49
CA LEU A 298 6.49 -25.69 7.33
C LEU A 298 7.01 -24.51 6.51
N GLU A 299 7.18 -24.69 5.20
CA GLU A 299 7.59 -23.63 4.28
C GLU A 299 6.48 -22.61 4.04
N ASN A 300 5.22 -22.98 4.31
CA ASN A 300 4.07 -22.06 4.30
C ASN A 300 3.39 -22.00 5.68
N PRO A 301 3.86 -21.13 6.59
CA PRO A 301 3.36 -21.04 7.96
C PRO A 301 1.87 -20.76 8.07
N ILE A 302 1.27 -20.10 7.08
CA ILE A 302 -0.13 -19.65 7.08
C ILE A 302 -1.10 -20.82 6.88
N SER A 303 -0.62 -21.88 6.21
CA SER A 303 -1.42 -23.06 5.85
C SER A 303 -1.60 -24.08 6.99
N LEU A 304 -0.86 -23.93 8.10
CA LEU A 304 -0.90 -24.88 9.20
C LEU A 304 -2.21 -24.83 10.00
N SER A 305 -2.75 -26.01 10.28
CA SER A 305 -3.92 -26.16 11.15
C SER A 305 -3.60 -25.77 12.60
N LYS A 306 -4.61 -25.29 13.33
CA LYS A 306 -4.46 -24.90 14.74
C LYS A 306 -3.90 -26.02 15.62
N GLN A 307 -4.30 -27.28 15.38
CA GLN A 307 -3.79 -28.43 16.12
C GLN A 307 -2.30 -28.66 15.86
N LYS A 308 -1.86 -28.62 14.59
CA LYS A 308 -0.44 -28.74 14.25
C LYS A 308 0.39 -27.59 14.85
N SER A 309 -0.11 -26.36 14.83
CA SER A 309 0.53 -25.20 15.46
C SER A 309 0.74 -25.37 16.97
N ILE A 310 -0.25 -25.88 17.70
CA ILE A 310 -0.14 -26.14 19.14
C ILE A 310 0.93 -27.21 19.41
N THR A 311 0.98 -28.28 18.61
CA THR A 311 1.98 -29.34 18.78
C THR A 311 3.39 -28.85 18.42
N LEU A 312 3.52 -27.99 17.40
CA LEU A 312 4.77 -27.31 17.07
C LEU A 312 5.28 -26.47 18.24
N LYS A 313 4.42 -25.70 18.90
CA LYS A 313 4.77 -24.95 20.13
C LYS A 313 5.37 -25.86 21.20
N GLN A 314 4.74 -27.01 21.44
CA GLN A 314 5.23 -27.98 22.41
C GLN A 314 6.61 -28.53 22.02
N PHE A 315 6.84 -28.78 20.72
CA PHE A 315 8.15 -29.21 20.23
C PHE A 315 9.24 -28.17 20.55
N TRP A 316 8.99 -26.90 20.23
CA TRP A 316 9.95 -25.82 20.47
C TRP A 316 10.22 -25.60 21.97
N GLY A 317 9.19 -25.70 22.80
CA GLY A 317 9.32 -25.63 24.26
C GLY A 317 10.10 -26.79 24.87
N ALA A 318 9.94 -28.01 24.33
CA ALA A 318 10.65 -29.20 24.80
C ALA A 318 12.09 -29.32 24.23
N ASN A 319 12.42 -28.58 23.17
CA ASN A 319 13.69 -28.68 22.46
C ASN A 319 14.35 -27.30 22.32
N GLU A 320 14.85 -26.77 23.44
CA GLU A 320 15.48 -25.44 23.46
C GLU A 320 16.69 -25.35 22.51
N TRP A 321 17.43 -26.45 22.33
CA TRP A 321 18.52 -26.54 21.37
C TRP A 321 18.04 -26.31 19.92
N ALA A 322 16.88 -26.86 19.56
CA ALA A 322 16.29 -26.72 18.24
C ALA A 322 15.79 -25.29 18.04
N LYS A 323 15.14 -24.71 19.06
CA LYS A 323 14.70 -23.31 19.06
C LYS A 323 15.87 -22.36 18.83
N LYS A 324 16.95 -22.47 19.63
CA LYS A 324 18.15 -21.62 19.49
C LYS A 324 18.82 -21.78 18.12
N SER A 325 18.91 -23.01 17.61
CA SER A 325 19.49 -23.26 16.29
C SER A 325 18.63 -22.67 15.17
N PHE A 326 17.31 -22.83 15.24
CA PHE A 326 16.40 -22.32 14.21
C PHE A 326 16.23 -20.80 14.26
N SER A 327 16.34 -20.15 15.43
CA SER A 327 16.43 -18.68 15.55
C SER A 327 17.57 -18.10 14.72
N LYS A 328 18.76 -18.73 14.74
CA LYS A 328 19.90 -18.30 13.90
C LYS A 328 19.59 -18.45 12.40
N ASN A 329 18.91 -19.54 12.03
CA ASN A 329 18.47 -19.74 10.65
C ASN A 329 17.46 -18.67 10.21
N MET A 330 16.51 -18.31 11.09
CA MET A 330 15.54 -17.24 10.85
C MET A 330 16.20 -15.87 10.71
N GLU A 331 17.18 -15.55 11.57
CA GLU A 331 17.97 -14.31 11.47
C GLU A 331 18.67 -14.20 10.11
N TYR A 332 19.38 -15.25 9.70
CA TYR A 332 20.01 -15.32 8.39
C TYR A 332 18.99 -15.20 7.26
N ALA A 333 17.87 -15.95 7.32
CA ALA A 333 16.85 -15.95 6.29
C ALA A 333 16.20 -14.57 6.13
N TRP A 334 15.87 -13.88 7.22
CA TRP A 334 15.34 -12.50 7.18
C TRP A 334 16.34 -11.53 6.56
N LYS A 335 17.63 -11.64 6.93
CA LYS A 335 18.68 -10.81 6.33
C LYS A 335 18.78 -11.06 4.83
N LYS A 336 18.80 -12.32 4.40
CA LYS A 336 18.87 -12.70 2.98
C LYS A 336 17.66 -12.27 2.19
N VAL A 337 16.45 -12.49 2.68
CA VAL A 337 15.23 -12.02 1.99
C VAL A 337 15.23 -10.49 1.89
N LYS A 338 15.72 -9.75 2.89
CA LYS A 338 15.86 -8.27 2.79
C LYS A 338 16.87 -7.86 1.71
N GLU A 339 18.02 -8.52 1.63
CA GLU A 339 19.01 -8.31 0.57
C GLU A 339 18.40 -8.59 -0.82
N GLU A 340 17.66 -9.69 -0.93
CA GLU A 340 16.99 -10.14 -2.14
C GLU A 340 15.87 -9.19 -2.61
N GLU A 341 15.05 -8.67 -1.69
CA GLU A 341 14.00 -7.67 -1.99
C GLU A 341 14.58 -6.34 -2.49
N ASN A 342 15.78 -6.00 -2.05
CA ASN A 342 16.50 -4.79 -2.47
C ASN A 342 17.34 -5.02 -3.74
N THR A 343 17.41 -6.25 -4.24
CA THR A 343 18.18 -6.58 -5.44
C THR A 343 17.40 -6.16 -6.68
N ILE A 344 18.02 -5.34 -7.52
CA ILE A 344 17.51 -4.92 -8.82
C ILE A 344 18.57 -5.26 -9.84
N TYR A 345 18.21 -6.01 -10.88
CA TYR A 345 19.12 -6.32 -11.98
C TYR A 345 18.86 -5.35 -13.13
N ASN A 346 19.92 -4.72 -13.64
CA ASN A 346 19.87 -3.96 -14.88
C ASN A 346 20.33 -4.84 -16.05
N ILE A 347 19.46 -5.03 -17.02
CA ILE A 347 19.65 -6.04 -18.06
C ILE A 347 19.35 -5.46 -19.43
N THR A 348 19.87 -6.10 -20.46
CA THR A 348 19.58 -5.73 -21.85
C THR A 348 19.06 -6.95 -22.58
N HIS A 349 17.95 -6.83 -23.29
CA HIS A 349 17.34 -7.98 -23.98
C HIS A 349 17.81 -8.15 -25.42
N VAL A 350 18.44 -7.11 -26.00
CA VAL A 350 18.86 -7.08 -27.40
C VAL A 350 20.40 -7.12 -27.53
N PRO A 351 20.93 -7.59 -28.68
CA PRO A 351 22.38 -7.62 -28.94
C PRO A 351 23.00 -6.22 -28.99
N LYS A 352 24.25 -6.06 -28.53
CA LYS A 352 25.00 -4.79 -28.54
C LYS A 352 25.14 -4.18 -29.93
N SER A 353 25.49 -5.01 -30.92
CA SER A 353 25.63 -4.54 -32.31
C SER A 353 24.30 -4.07 -32.90
N PHE A 354 23.16 -4.66 -32.47
CA PHE A 354 21.83 -4.20 -32.84
C PHE A 354 21.51 -2.84 -32.21
N ILE A 355 21.82 -2.67 -30.91
CA ILE A 355 21.68 -1.39 -30.20
C ILE A 355 22.39 -0.27 -30.94
N GLN A 356 23.65 -0.47 -31.32
CA GLN A 356 24.41 0.54 -32.05
C GLN A 356 23.77 0.91 -33.40
N LYS A 357 23.24 -0.09 -34.12
CA LYS A 357 22.53 0.15 -35.38
C LYS A 357 21.26 1.00 -35.17
N VAL A 358 20.47 0.68 -34.14
CA VAL A 358 19.25 1.43 -33.80
C VAL A 358 19.58 2.85 -33.38
N ILE A 359 20.62 3.07 -32.56
CA ILE A 359 21.08 4.40 -32.15
C ILE A 359 21.46 5.22 -33.40
N ASN A 360 22.39 4.72 -34.21
CA ASN A 360 22.86 5.42 -35.41
C ASN A 360 21.73 5.73 -36.40
N TRP A 361 20.79 4.79 -36.56
CA TRP A 361 19.64 4.99 -37.43
C TRP A 361 18.66 6.03 -36.88
N SER A 362 18.39 6.00 -35.57
CA SER A 362 17.45 6.92 -34.92
C SER A 362 17.98 8.35 -34.92
N GLU A 363 19.27 8.53 -34.68
CA GLU A 363 19.95 9.82 -34.78
C GLU A 363 19.83 10.37 -36.22
N LYS A 364 20.15 9.54 -37.22
CA LYS A 364 20.17 9.97 -38.63
C LYS A 364 18.78 10.26 -39.21
N ASN A 365 17.76 9.47 -38.86
CA ASN A 365 16.44 9.52 -39.53
C ASN A 365 15.37 10.23 -38.70
N LEU A 366 15.51 10.27 -37.38
CA LEU A 366 14.52 10.83 -36.46
C LEU A 366 15.06 12.01 -35.65
N GLY A 367 16.37 12.29 -35.71
CA GLY A 367 17.01 13.29 -34.85
C GLY A 367 16.94 12.94 -33.36
N ALA A 368 16.78 11.65 -33.02
CA ALA A 368 16.64 11.20 -31.65
C ALA A 368 18.00 10.83 -31.04
N GLU A 369 18.36 11.44 -29.91
CA GLU A 369 19.59 11.19 -29.16
C GLU A 369 19.41 9.99 -28.21
N LEU A 370 19.48 8.77 -28.75
CA LEU A 370 19.45 7.54 -27.95
C LEU A 370 20.86 7.15 -27.49
N THR A 371 20.95 6.55 -26.31
CA THR A 371 22.17 5.98 -25.72
C THR A 371 22.02 4.49 -25.45
N GLU A 372 23.12 3.79 -25.15
CA GLU A 372 23.03 2.37 -24.74
C GLU A 372 22.20 2.17 -23.46
N ASN A 373 22.14 3.17 -22.58
CA ASN A 373 21.38 3.09 -21.34
C ASN A 373 19.87 2.99 -21.58
N ASP A 374 19.36 3.61 -22.65
CA ASP A 374 17.94 3.57 -23.01
C ASP A 374 17.41 2.15 -23.25
N PHE A 375 18.30 1.21 -23.59
CA PHE A 375 17.98 -0.20 -23.84
C PHE A 375 18.02 -1.07 -22.58
N LYS A 376 18.27 -0.48 -21.40
CA LYS A 376 18.28 -1.20 -20.13
C LYS A 376 16.85 -1.41 -19.61
N ALA A 377 16.62 -2.59 -19.06
CA ALA A 377 15.47 -2.94 -18.26
C ALA A 377 15.91 -3.25 -16.83
N PHE A 378 15.08 -2.89 -15.86
CA PHE A 378 15.30 -3.14 -14.44
C PHE A 378 14.33 -4.22 -13.98
N ILE A 379 14.89 -5.34 -13.55
CA ILE A 379 14.13 -6.52 -13.12
C ILE A 379 14.21 -6.65 -11.61
N HIS A 380 13.05 -6.80 -10.99
CA HIS A 380 12.81 -7.08 -9.59
C HIS A 380 12.44 -8.57 -9.43
N PRO A 381 13.39 -9.45 -9.03
CA PRO A 381 13.23 -10.92 -9.00
C PRO A 381 11.98 -11.46 -8.29
N ASN A 382 11.41 -10.70 -7.34
CA ASN A 382 10.26 -11.12 -6.55
C ASN A 382 9.00 -10.27 -6.79
N ASN A 383 9.07 -9.26 -7.65
CA ASN A 383 7.95 -8.37 -7.91
C ASN A 383 8.05 -7.75 -9.31
N HIS A 384 7.69 -8.54 -10.32
CA HIS A 384 7.71 -8.11 -11.71
C HIS A 384 6.74 -6.96 -12.04
N GLU A 385 5.78 -6.62 -11.17
CA GLU A 385 4.95 -5.41 -11.34
C GLU A 385 5.77 -4.13 -11.20
N LYS A 386 6.95 -4.22 -10.58
CA LYS A 386 7.90 -3.12 -10.47
C LYS A 386 8.93 -3.10 -11.60
N ASP A 387 8.92 -4.07 -12.51
CA ASP A 387 9.87 -4.09 -13.63
C ASP A 387 9.60 -2.89 -14.55
N TYR A 388 10.67 -2.25 -15.02
CA TYR A 388 10.57 -1.10 -15.91
C TYR A 388 11.72 -1.01 -16.91
N PHE A 389 11.51 -0.32 -18.02
CA PHE A 389 12.56 0.05 -18.97
C PHE A 389 13.09 1.45 -18.62
N GLU A 390 14.41 1.66 -18.73
CA GLU A 390 15.03 2.99 -18.58
C GLU A 390 14.33 4.00 -19.49
N ASN A 391 14.11 3.60 -20.75
CA ASN A 391 13.31 4.35 -21.71
C ASN A 391 12.04 3.56 -22.07
N PRO A 392 10.86 3.95 -21.56
CA PRO A 392 9.59 3.27 -21.86
C PRO A 392 9.23 3.22 -23.35
N GLN A 393 9.82 4.09 -24.17
CA GLN A 393 9.57 4.16 -25.62
C GLN A 393 10.59 3.37 -26.45
N ILE A 394 11.58 2.69 -25.84
CA ILE A 394 12.65 2.03 -26.58
C ILE A 394 12.15 0.95 -27.56
N ASN A 395 11.05 0.28 -27.21
CA ASN A 395 10.39 -0.71 -28.08
C ASN A 395 9.84 -0.09 -29.37
N LYS A 396 9.48 1.20 -29.37
CA LYS A 396 9.05 1.92 -30.58
C LYS A 396 10.21 2.08 -31.55
N PHE A 397 11.36 2.53 -31.07
CA PHE A 397 12.55 2.76 -31.90
C PHE A 397 13.10 1.46 -32.50
N THR A 398 13.18 0.40 -31.70
CA THR A 398 13.63 -0.92 -32.17
C THR A 398 12.72 -1.52 -33.24
N ARG A 399 11.39 -1.34 -33.12
CA ARG A 399 10.42 -1.75 -34.14
C ARG A 399 10.55 -0.93 -35.42
N MET A 400 10.61 0.40 -35.31
CA MET A 400 10.77 1.27 -36.49
C MET A 400 12.07 0.96 -37.26
N TYR A 401 13.15 0.65 -36.55
CA TYR A 401 14.39 0.19 -37.18
C TYR A 401 14.18 -1.14 -37.92
N ALA A 402 13.57 -2.13 -37.28
CA ALA A 402 13.31 -3.43 -37.90
C ALA A 402 12.39 -3.33 -39.13
N ASP A 403 11.35 -2.50 -39.07
CA ASP A 403 10.39 -2.29 -40.15
C ASP A 403 11.03 -1.54 -41.34
N SER A 404 12.02 -0.68 -41.09
CA SER A 404 12.76 0.03 -42.15
C SER A 404 13.85 -0.79 -42.82
N HIS A 405 14.20 -1.97 -42.29
CA HIS A 405 15.26 -2.83 -42.84
C HIS A 405 14.71 -4.22 -43.18
N SER A 406 14.53 -4.49 -44.47
CA SER A 406 14.00 -5.75 -44.97
C SER A 406 14.74 -6.97 -44.40
N GLY A 407 14.01 -7.82 -43.68
CA GLY A 407 14.49 -9.07 -43.09
C GLY A 407 15.22 -8.96 -41.75
N GLU A 408 15.33 -7.77 -41.15
CA GLU A 408 15.93 -7.61 -39.81
C GLU A 408 15.17 -8.43 -38.76
N SER A 409 13.84 -8.54 -38.86
CA SER A 409 13.02 -9.40 -37.99
C SER A 409 13.46 -10.87 -38.05
N THR A 410 13.74 -11.38 -39.26
CA THR A 410 14.24 -12.76 -39.45
C THR A 410 15.66 -12.93 -38.90
N ILE A 411 16.55 -11.94 -39.11
CA ILE A 411 17.90 -11.92 -38.52
C ILE A 411 17.80 -12.00 -37.00
N MET A 412 16.92 -11.20 -36.39
CA MET A 412 16.69 -11.22 -34.95
C MET A 412 16.17 -12.58 -34.49
N ALA A 413 15.15 -13.14 -35.14
CA ALA A 413 14.59 -14.44 -34.80
C ALA A 413 15.67 -15.54 -34.80
N ASN A 414 16.44 -15.60 -35.89
CA ASN A 414 17.53 -16.56 -36.05
C ASN A 414 18.65 -16.35 -35.01
N SER A 415 18.91 -15.10 -34.63
CA SER A 415 19.91 -14.78 -33.60
C SER A 415 19.50 -15.32 -32.22
N TYR A 416 18.26 -15.11 -31.79
CA TYR A 416 17.77 -15.67 -30.53
C TYR A 416 17.73 -17.20 -30.57
N PHE A 417 17.29 -17.77 -31.69
CA PHE A 417 17.24 -19.22 -31.88
C PHE A 417 18.63 -19.85 -31.70
N LEU A 418 19.63 -19.32 -32.43
CA LEU A 418 21.01 -19.78 -32.36
C LEU A 418 21.63 -19.52 -30.97
N ALA A 419 21.29 -18.41 -30.33
CA ALA A 419 21.72 -18.10 -28.97
C ALA A 419 21.23 -19.13 -27.96
N LEU A 420 19.97 -19.56 -28.05
CA LEU A 420 19.40 -20.59 -27.17
C LEU A 420 20.05 -21.96 -27.41
N LEU A 421 20.30 -22.37 -28.66
CA LEU A 421 21.03 -23.60 -28.97
C LEU A 421 22.44 -23.58 -28.37
N ASN A 422 23.18 -22.50 -28.58
CA ASN A 422 24.54 -22.33 -28.05
C ASN A 422 24.55 -22.26 -26.52
N THR A 423 23.54 -21.64 -25.92
CA THR A 423 23.36 -21.61 -24.47
C THR A 423 23.18 -23.02 -23.93
N ASN A 424 22.28 -23.83 -24.50
CA ASN A 424 22.09 -25.22 -24.09
C ASN A 424 23.40 -26.03 -24.17
N ARG A 425 24.18 -25.84 -25.24
CA ARG A 425 25.52 -26.45 -25.38
C ARG A 425 26.53 -25.97 -24.34
N MET A 426 26.48 -24.71 -23.93
CA MET A 426 27.36 -24.18 -22.89
C MET A 426 26.96 -24.70 -21.51
N LEU A 427 25.67 -24.71 -21.20
CA LEU A 427 25.14 -25.24 -19.95
C LEU A 427 25.39 -26.76 -19.81
N SER A 428 25.40 -27.52 -20.91
CA SER A 428 25.70 -28.96 -20.88
C SER A 428 27.15 -29.29 -20.51
N LYS A 429 28.07 -28.32 -20.65
CA LYS A 429 29.49 -28.48 -20.27
C LYS A 429 29.75 -28.21 -18.79
N ILE A 430 28.77 -27.68 -18.06
CA ILE A 430 28.92 -27.38 -16.64
C ILE A 430 28.90 -28.67 -15.84
N ASP A 431 29.92 -28.86 -15.01
CA ASP A 431 30.00 -29.97 -14.07
C ASP A 431 28.95 -29.79 -12.95
N LEU A 432 27.83 -30.51 -13.09
CA LEU A 432 26.74 -30.45 -12.12
C LEU A 432 27.16 -31.00 -10.74
N SER A 433 28.17 -31.87 -10.65
CA SER A 433 28.60 -32.42 -9.35
C SER A 433 29.18 -31.35 -8.42
N LYS A 434 29.75 -30.29 -8.99
CA LYS A 434 30.35 -29.15 -8.29
C LYS A 434 29.41 -27.96 -8.13
N THR A 435 28.15 -28.11 -8.54
CA THR A 435 27.15 -27.04 -8.55
C THR A 435 26.16 -27.24 -7.40
N ASP A 436 25.73 -26.15 -6.76
CA ASP A 436 24.74 -26.21 -5.68
C ASP A 436 23.39 -26.77 -6.17
N LYS A 437 22.51 -27.18 -5.24
CA LYS A 437 21.25 -27.86 -5.58
C LYS A 437 20.32 -26.96 -6.41
N GLU A 438 20.20 -25.69 -6.06
CA GLU A 438 19.29 -24.74 -6.73
C GLU A 438 19.77 -24.44 -8.15
N SER A 439 21.06 -24.12 -8.31
CA SER A 439 21.68 -23.92 -9.63
C SER A 439 21.58 -25.17 -10.50
N ARG A 440 21.73 -26.38 -9.95
CA ARG A 440 21.55 -27.63 -10.70
C ARG A 440 20.14 -27.79 -11.24
N ILE A 441 19.13 -27.50 -10.42
CA ILE A 441 17.72 -27.55 -10.83
C ILE A 441 17.49 -26.54 -11.94
N LEU A 442 17.92 -25.29 -11.73
CA LEU A 442 17.81 -24.22 -12.72
C LEU A 442 18.44 -24.60 -14.07
N ILE A 443 19.69 -25.07 -14.08
CA ILE A 443 20.38 -25.48 -15.32
C ILE A 443 19.58 -26.57 -16.04
N LYS A 444 19.11 -27.59 -15.32
CA LYS A 444 18.33 -28.68 -15.92
C LYS A 444 17.02 -28.15 -16.50
N THR A 445 16.31 -27.29 -15.78
CA THR A 445 15.05 -26.69 -16.24
C THR A 445 15.26 -25.84 -17.48
N ILE A 446 16.27 -24.96 -17.51
CA ILE A 446 16.57 -24.14 -18.69
C ILE A 446 16.86 -25.03 -19.90
N ARG A 447 17.70 -26.07 -19.75
CA ARG A 447 18.04 -26.98 -20.84
C ARG A 447 16.83 -27.74 -21.37
N ASP A 448 15.97 -28.22 -20.47
CA ASP A 448 14.73 -28.91 -20.83
C ASP A 448 13.76 -27.98 -21.57
N MET A 449 13.56 -26.75 -21.06
CA MET A 449 12.71 -25.76 -21.70
C MET A 449 13.23 -25.36 -23.08
N ILE A 450 14.55 -25.13 -23.25
CA ILE A 450 15.13 -24.88 -24.58
C ILE A 450 14.81 -26.03 -25.53
N LYS A 451 14.99 -27.28 -25.09
CA LYS A 451 14.72 -28.46 -25.92
C LYS A 451 13.23 -28.53 -26.31
N LYS A 452 12.32 -28.34 -25.36
CA LYS A 452 10.87 -28.38 -25.61
C LYS A 452 10.37 -27.23 -26.47
N SER A 453 10.99 -26.06 -26.36
CA SER A 453 10.58 -24.87 -27.10
C SER A 453 11.10 -24.85 -28.53
N LEU A 454 12.33 -25.33 -28.79
CA LEU A 454 12.93 -25.22 -30.13
C LEU A 454 12.61 -26.39 -31.07
N PHE A 455 12.30 -27.57 -30.53
CA PHE A 455 12.13 -28.79 -31.33
C PHE A 455 10.66 -29.19 -31.44
N LYS A 456 10.23 -29.67 -32.61
CA LYS A 456 8.87 -30.20 -32.80
C LYS A 456 8.63 -31.44 -31.94
N ASN A 457 9.59 -32.39 -31.99
CA ASN A 457 9.54 -33.66 -31.28
C ASN A 457 10.76 -33.79 -30.36
N PRO A 458 10.75 -33.14 -29.18
CA PRO A 458 11.93 -33.02 -28.33
C PRO A 458 12.46 -34.37 -27.83
N ASP A 459 11.66 -35.42 -27.79
CA ASP A 459 12.10 -36.73 -27.29
C ASP A 459 12.79 -37.59 -28.35
N LEU A 460 12.72 -37.20 -29.63
CA LEU A 460 13.39 -37.91 -30.70
C LEU A 460 14.89 -37.54 -30.79
N PRO A 461 15.74 -38.45 -31.30
CA PRO A 461 17.11 -38.12 -31.68
C PRO A 461 17.16 -36.95 -32.64
N LEU A 462 18.26 -36.19 -32.63
CA LEU A 462 18.43 -34.95 -33.41
C LEU A 462 18.21 -35.19 -34.93
N GLU A 463 18.57 -36.37 -35.43
CA GLU A 463 18.42 -36.81 -36.82
C GLU A 463 16.96 -37.08 -37.23
N LYS A 464 16.04 -37.20 -36.26
CA LYS A 464 14.63 -37.58 -36.45
C LYS A 464 13.65 -36.51 -35.95
N THR A 465 14.15 -35.35 -35.57
CA THR A 465 13.32 -34.20 -35.18
C THR A 465 13.62 -33.03 -36.09
N ASP A 466 12.66 -32.11 -36.21
CA ASP A 466 12.87 -30.80 -36.83
C ASP A 466 12.82 -29.70 -35.77
N PHE A 467 13.26 -28.51 -36.17
CA PHE A 467 12.97 -27.29 -35.42
C PHE A 467 11.54 -26.82 -35.63
N ARG A 468 11.00 -26.16 -34.61
CA ARG A 468 9.77 -25.37 -34.74
C ARG A 468 10.08 -24.12 -35.56
N ASN A 469 9.12 -23.72 -36.40
CA ASN A 469 9.17 -22.41 -37.03
C ASN A 469 8.64 -21.39 -36.02
N LEU A 470 9.52 -20.55 -35.50
CA LEU A 470 9.20 -19.55 -34.47
C LEU A 470 9.43 -18.17 -35.06
N ASP A 471 8.47 -17.28 -34.90
CA ASP A 471 8.66 -15.89 -35.30
C ASP A 471 9.54 -15.14 -34.28
N THR A 472 9.86 -13.89 -34.59
CA THR A 472 10.70 -13.04 -33.75
C THR A 472 10.10 -12.82 -32.36
N GLY A 473 8.78 -12.70 -32.25
CA GLY A 473 8.09 -12.48 -30.97
C GLY A 473 8.13 -13.72 -30.09
N ASP A 474 7.81 -14.88 -30.65
CA ASP A 474 7.81 -16.17 -29.96
C ASP A 474 9.18 -16.49 -29.36
N ILE A 475 10.24 -16.39 -30.18
CA ILE A 475 11.58 -16.75 -29.74
C ILE A 475 12.16 -15.74 -28.72
N GLN A 476 11.81 -14.45 -28.84
CA GLN A 476 12.17 -13.44 -27.86
C GLN A 476 11.47 -13.66 -26.53
N ALA A 477 10.19 -14.05 -26.55
CA ALA A 477 9.45 -14.39 -25.34
C ALA A 477 10.07 -15.59 -24.63
N ILE A 478 10.42 -16.66 -25.37
CA ILE A 478 11.13 -17.81 -24.81
C ILE A 478 12.48 -17.39 -24.20
N TYR A 479 13.28 -16.60 -24.92
CA TYR A 479 14.56 -16.10 -24.41
C TYR A 479 14.38 -15.26 -23.14
N GLY A 480 13.40 -14.35 -23.13
CA GLY A 480 13.06 -13.50 -22.00
C GLY A 480 12.66 -14.31 -20.76
N ILE A 481 11.79 -15.31 -20.91
CA ILE A 481 11.38 -16.20 -19.81
C ILE A 481 12.59 -16.90 -19.20
N LEU A 482 13.42 -17.53 -20.03
CA LEU A 482 14.61 -18.27 -19.56
C LEU A 482 15.64 -17.35 -18.88
N LYS A 483 15.78 -16.14 -19.39
CA LYS A 483 16.67 -15.13 -18.82
C LYS A 483 16.13 -14.63 -17.47
N ASN A 484 14.83 -14.34 -17.36
CA ASN A 484 14.19 -13.91 -16.12
C ASN A 484 14.30 -15.00 -15.04
N MET A 485 14.10 -16.27 -15.39
CA MET A 485 14.32 -17.38 -14.45
C MET A 485 15.71 -17.37 -13.80
N CYS A 486 16.76 -16.91 -14.51
CA CYS A 486 18.09 -16.78 -13.94
C CYS A 486 18.16 -15.65 -12.89
N TYR A 487 17.44 -14.56 -13.09
CA TYR A 487 17.39 -13.43 -12.16
C TYR A 487 16.48 -13.73 -10.96
N ASP A 488 15.33 -14.36 -11.19
CA ASP A 488 14.36 -14.79 -10.16
C ASP A 488 14.99 -15.77 -9.16
N THR A 489 15.98 -16.53 -9.63
CA THR A 489 16.75 -17.48 -8.82
C THR A 489 18.10 -16.93 -8.37
N TYR A 490 18.36 -15.63 -8.51
CA TYR A 490 19.60 -14.97 -8.07
C TYR A 490 20.88 -15.55 -8.68
N ASN A 491 20.80 -16.05 -9.91
CA ASN A 491 21.89 -16.67 -10.66
C ASN A 491 22.21 -15.92 -11.97
N PRO A 492 22.59 -14.62 -11.92
CA PRO A 492 22.83 -13.81 -13.11
C PRO A 492 23.99 -14.34 -13.98
N LYS A 493 24.89 -15.15 -13.42
CA LYS A 493 25.97 -15.82 -14.16
C LYS A 493 25.46 -16.66 -15.34
N TYR A 494 24.29 -17.28 -15.24
CA TYR A 494 23.72 -18.07 -16.33
C TYR A 494 23.02 -17.18 -17.37
N ALA A 495 22.38 -16.09 -16.96
CA ALA A 495 21.90 -15.06 -17.88
C ALA A 495 23.06 -14.43 -18.69
N ASN A 496 24.21 -14.20 -18.06
CA ASN A 496 25.40 -13.68 -18.75
C ASN A 496 25.92 -14.63 -19.85
N ILE A 497 25.76 -15.95 -19.68
CA ILE A 497 26.07 -16.93 -20.74
C ILE A 497 25.14 -16.69 -21.92
N MET A 498 23.84 -16.52 -21.68
CA MET A 498 22.84 -16.25 -22.71
C MET A 498 23.17 -14.97 -23.47
N ASP A 499 23.47 -13.87 -22.76
CA ASP A 499 23.80 -12.59 -23.39
C ASP A 499 25.08 -12.68 -24.23
N THR A 500 26.06 -13.44 -23.75
CA THR A 500 27.29 -13.72 -24.52
C THR A 500 26.96 -14.47 -25.81
N GLN A 501 26.07 -15.47 -25.75
CA GLN A 501 25.68 -16.22 -26.95
C GLN A 501 24.80 -15.40 -27.89
N LEU A 502 23.93 -14.52 -27.37
CA LEU A 502 23.08 -13.66 -28.17
C LEU A 502 23.89 -12.65 -28.98
N ASN A 503 24.86 -11.99 -28.36
CA ASN A 503 25.76 -11.08 -29.06
C ASN A 503 26.52 -11.80 -30.18
N LYS A 504 27.12 -12.97 -29.89
CA LYS A 504 27.84 -13.78 -30.88
C LYS A 504 26.92 -14.26 -32.01
N ALA A 505 25.70 -14.69 -31.68
CA ALA A 505 24.74 -15.17 -32.66
C ALA A 505 24.32 -14.03 -33.59
N TYR A 506 24.02 -12.85 -33.06
CA TYR A 506 23.64 -11.71 -33.88
C TYR A 506 24.75 -11.25 -34.82
N ASP A 507 25.99 -11.15 -34.34
CA ASP A 507 27.15 -10.80 -35.18
C ASP A 507 27.38 -11.82 -36.29
N TYR A 508 27.10 -13.09 -36.03
CA TYR A 508 27.21 -14.17 -37.01
C TYR A 508 26.09 -14.11 -38.06
N VAL A 509 24.84 -14.07 -37.61
CA VAL A 509 23.64 -14.10 -38.48
C VAL A 509 23.59 -12.83 -39.33
N SER A 510 23.78 -11.65 -38.74
CA SER A 510 23.71 -10.38 -39.48
C SER A 510 24.73 -10.23 -40.61
N ARG A 511 25.83 -11.01 -40.61
CA ARG A 511 26.85 -10.99 -41.67
C ARG A 511 26.65 -12.06 -42.73
N LYS A 512 26.02 -13.18 -42.37
CA LYS A 512 26.03 -14.41 -43.18
C LYS A 512 24.64 -14.85 -43.64
N TRP A 513 23.58 -14.19 -43.19
CA TRP A 513 22.22 -14.63 -43.38
C TRP A 513 21.45 -13.77 -44.38
N ALA A 514 20.84 -14.40 -45.38
CA ALA A 514 19.99 -13.71 -46.35
C ALA A 514 18.62 -13.38 -45.73
N PRO A 515 18.14 -12.13 -45.83
CA PRO A 515 16.79 -11.73 -45.41
C PRO A 515 15.70 -12.73 -45.81
N GLY A 516 14.86 -13.15 -44.86
CA GLY A 516 13.67 -13.97 -45.14
C GLY A 516 13.83 -15.50 -45.00
N ASN A 517 15.03 -16.03 -44.78
CA ASN A 517 15.24 -17.47 -44.55
C ASN A 517 15.23 -17.80 -43.05
N PRO A 518 14.38 -18.69 -42.52
CA PRO A 518 14.48 -19.14 -41.12
C PRO A 518 15.52 -20.25 -40.95
N ILE A 519 16.15 -20.35 -39.77
CA ILE A 519 17.05 -21.48 -39.44
C ILE A 519 16.31 -22.82 -39.59
N LYS A 520 16.91 -23.76 -40.33
CA LYS A 520 16.40 -25.13 -40.48
C LYS A 520 17.40 -26.16 -39.95
N LEU A 521 16.86 -27.23 -39.38
CA LEU A 521 17.64 -28.43 -39.08
C LEU A 521 17.59 -29.35 -40.29
N THR A 522 18.75 -29.84 -40.71
CA THR A 522 18.88 -30.85 -41.76
C THR A 522 19.66 -32.06 -41.26
N PRO A 523 19.59 -33.20 -41.97
CA PRO A 523 20.43 -34.36 -41.68
C PRO A 523 21.94 -34.06 -41.68
N TYR A 524 22.38 -32.96 -42.33
CA TYR A 524 23.78 -32.57 -42.44
C TYR A 524 24.20 -31.45 -41.46
N GLY A 525 23.26 -30.98 -40.62
CA GLY A 525 23.50 -29.91 -39.64
C GLY A 525 22.50 -28.75 -39.77
N LEU A 526 22.91 -27.57 -39.30
CA LEU A 526 22.12 -26.35 -39.48
C LEU A 526 22.25 -25.89 -40.94
N GLU A 527 21.17 -25.89 -41.70
CA GLU A 527 21.15 -25.21 -43.00
C GLU A 527 20.77 -23.74 -42.82
N LEU A 528 21.44 -22.92 -43.64
CA LEU A 528 21.25 -21.48 -43.78
C LEU A 528 20.04 -21.17 -44.67
#